data_AF-A0A8S3Z3M7-F1
#
_entry.id   AF-A0A8S3Z3M7-F1
#
_cell.length_a   1.000
_cell.length_b   1.000
_cell.length_c   1.000
_cell.angle_alpha   90.00
_cell.angle_beta   90.00
_cell.angle_gamma   90.00
#
_symmetry.space_group_name_H-M   'P 1'
#
loop_
_entity.id
_entity.type
_entity.pdbx_description
1 polymer ?
#
loop_
_entity_poly.entity_id
_entity_poly.type
_entity_poly.pdbx_seq_one_letter_code
_entity_poly.pdbx_strand_id
1 'polypeptide(L)'
;MVLLTVRALFDTVDRHTGQFFKHHFLSNNGISNYLTHEENKTIILDPKAKWEVHTERLWKFASRKVTTTTLFAIPLAAEEGKNYDAVLIMSNLSNSDWVCYCDIPKHQEKCTTCTSLSHRSRLLPPLNSNSKYVQVMHQDIPLTNDTHIIIIIPPGEKMVSISVDHYNSNLRHLIYHMPNTYDTIISYPISVTDGAAMLKISNGSTFYSLHLAGLSLPTNAYTAVVMPQGCRKHNAEMYEGNVLRLHIPWSHADTYTYSDFGKEASIPVKLQAGRPAEYDWRLDASEPHLEMFLHPYCHYQLRLFVATQDSLGQAVRFYGIQFPGYYVAVLLMTLSGVIIAQSKGQVSIVMVLRFIIRFGPVTNLLTKLGIPRDDATALTEEGINFTILPLLMYLCAWFVAYLQALLAFGLLSMLSYFGRLFVCVQLVDWLYCSTFMCGTVGIMCISSLLICKTLHLLYVIGRKLDSKDTHRRLTLIFPIVLLVNSQILLSFGPFVIWVKNGAYTGNWFQQLSPDPSRLPALVCCVCVCLLLYADDIIPTQVQGAVSGWLIRLLAVVTVLYSMESVYRLPTFTALTSLITAAPTVLGLVSQLMNTDRRKKE
;
A
#
# COMPACT_ATOMS: atom_id res chain seq x y z
N MET A 1 6.39 -7.01 9.21
CA MET A 1 6.74 -5.81 10.00
C MET A 1 8.00 -5.12 9.50
N VAL A 2 9.14 -5.79 9.36
CA VAL A 2 10.42 -5.17 8.93
C VAL A 2 10.30 -4.34 7.63
N LEU A 3 9.59 -4.86 6.62
CA LEU A 3 9.37 -4.11 5.36
C LEU A 3 8.48 -2.87 5.53
N LEU A 4 7.53 -2.90 6.46
CA LEU A 4 6.66 -1.76 6.82
C LEU A 4 7.43 -0.74 7.66
N THR A 5 8.36 -1.17 8.51
CA THR A 5 9.21 -0.28 9.32
C THR A 5 10.22 0.45 8.46
N VAL A 6 10.82 -0.24 7.48
CA VAL A 6 11.72 0.36 6.49
C VAL A 6 10.97 1.42 5.68
N ARG A 7 9.75 1.13 5.22
CA ARG A 7 8.90 2.10 4.50
C ARG A 7 8.39 3.25 5.36
N ALA A 8 7.99 2.98 6.60
CA ALA A 8 7.59 4.03 7.53
C ALA A 8 8.76 4.97 7.85
N LEU A 9 10.00 4.48 7.92
CA LEU A 9 11.19 5.33 8.02
C LEU A 9 11.38 6.22 6.77
N PHE A 10 11.07 5.71 5.58
CA PHE A 10 11.13 6.47 4.32
C PHE A 10 10.04 7.55 4.24
N ASP A 11 8.81 7.26 4.68
CA ASP A 11 7.69 8.19 4.64
C ASP A 11 7.78 9.27 5.76
N THR A 12 8.56 9.04 6.83
CA THR A 12 8.87 10.05 7.86
C THR A 12 9.85 11.14 7.41
N VAL A 13 10.43 11.05 6.19
CA VAL A 13 11.29 12.11 5.66
C VAL A 13 10.41 13.22 5.07
N ASP A 14 10.17 14.23 5.89
CA ASP A 14 9.30 15.38 5.60
C ASP A 14 9.69 16.14 4.32
N ARG A 15 8.69 16.39 3.45
CA ARG A 15 8.78 17.17 2.21
C ARG A 15 9.31 18.60 2.44
N HIS A 16 9.10 19.16 3.63
CA HIS A 16 9.51 20.52 3.98
C HIS A 16 10.92 20.64 4.58
N THR A 17 11.50 19.56 5.10
CA THR A 17 12.83 19.63 5.76
C THR A 17 14.00 19.40 4.81
N GLY A 18 13.75 19.11 3.53
CA GLY A 18 14.80 19.01 2.51
C GLY A 18 15.91 18.01 2.84
N GLN A 19 15.63 16.98 3.65
CA GLN A 19 16.67 16.07 4.10
C GLN A 19 17.19 15.19 2.95
N PHE A 20 18.52 15.23 2.81
CA PHE A 20 19.41 14.80 1.72
C PHE A 20 19.38 13.30 1.32
N PHE A 21 18.52 12.47 1.93
CA PHE A 21 18.54 11.02 1.70
C PHE A 21 17.83 10.55 0.42
N LYS A 22 17.13 11.45 -0.28
CA LYS A 22 16.40 11.11 -1.51
C LYS A 22 17.35 10.56 -2.59
N HIS A 23 18.51 11.18 -2.82
CA HIS A 23 19.34 10.84 -3.99
C HIS A 23 20.15 9.54 -3.83
N HIS A 24 20.68 9.24 -2.64
CA HIS A 24 21.62 8.11 -2.49
C HIS A 24 21.01 6.73 -2.81
N PHE A 25 19.68 6.61 -2.80
CA PHE A 25 18.95 5.38 -3.18
C PHE A 25 18.12 5.54 -4.48
N LEU A 26 18.07 6.73 -5.08
CA LEU A 26 17.43 7.01 -6.36
C LEU A 26 18.47 6.95 -7.49
N SER A 27 18.26 6.05 -8.46
CA SER A 27 19.07 5.85 -9.69
C SER A 27 20.52 6.34 -9.59
N ASN A 28 21.39 5.53 -8.97
CA ASN A 28 22.81 5.87 -8.86
C ASN A 28 23.47 5.78 -10.25
N ASN A 29 23.97 6.91 -10.74
CA ASN A 29 24.74 7.03 -11.99
C ASN A 29 26.19 6.52 -11.86
N GLY A 30 26.60 6.14 -10.64
CA GLY A 30 27.93 5.62 -10.35
C GLY A 30 29.03 6.68 -10.52
N ILE A 31 28.69 7.97 -10.35
CA ILE A 31 29.63 9.10 -10.40
C ILE A 31 29.97 9.49 -8.96
N SER A 32 31.25 9.70 -8.66
CA SER A 32 31.74 9.97 -7.29
C SER A 32 31.39 11.36 -6.75
N ASN A 33 31.19 12.37 -7.62
CA ASN A 33 30.85 13.75 -7.24
C ASN A 33 29.58 14.21 -7.96
N TYR A 34 28.47 14.25 -7.23
CA TYR A 34 27.14 14.59 -7.76
C TYR A 34 26.83 16.09 -7.78
N LEU A 35 27.54 16.91 -6.98
CA LEU A 35 27.24 18.35 -6.80
C LEU A 35 27.79 19.27 -7.89
N THR A 36 28.63 18.76 -8.78
CA THR A 36 29.40 19.58 -9.74
C THR A 36 29.18 19.15 -11.20
N HIS A 37 28.08 18.44 -11.48
CA HIS A 37 27.85 17.92 -12.82
C HIS A 37 27.08 18.92 -13.69
N GLU A 38 27.72 19.42 -14.74
CA GLU A 38 27.08 20.21 -15.80
C GLU A 38 26.49 19.27 -16.85
N GLU A 39 25.22 19.45 -17.23
CA GLU A 39 24.54 18.60 -18.24
C GLU A 39 25.24 18.63 -19.61
N ASN A 40 25.90 19.74 -19.94
CA ASN A 40 26.59 19.97 -21.21
C ASN A 40 28.11 20.11 -21.04
N LYS A 41 28.71 19.31 -20.16
CA LYS A 41 30.17 19.29 -19.99
C LYS A 41 30.84 18.87 -21.31
N THR A 42 31.73 19.73 -21.82
CA THR A 42 32.57 19.41 -22.98
C THR A 42 33.81 18.64 -22.55
N ILE A 43 34.10 17.56 -23.26
CA ILE A 43 35.27 16.69 -23.05
C ILE A 43 36.25 16.94 -24.20
N ILE A 44 37.51 17.19 -23.88
CA ILE A 44 38.60 17.29 -24.84
C ILE A 44 39.16 15.88 -25.07
N LEU A 45 39.15 15.43 -26.33
CA LEU A 45 39.59 14.09 -26.70
C LEU A 45 41.11 14.07 -26.93
N ASP A 46 41.79 13.01 -26.48
CA ASP A 46 43.23 12.86 -26.70
C ASP A 46 43.54 12.60 -28.18
N PRO A 47 44.29 13.49 -28.87
CA PRO A 47 44.62 13.32 -30.28
C PRO A 47 45.51 12.08 -30.55
N LYS A 48 46.21 11.56 -29.53
CA LYS A 48 47.09 10.39 -29.63
C LYS A 48 46.37 9.06 -29.36
N ALA A 49 45.11 9.09 -28.94
CA ALA A 49 44.33 7.88 -28.71
C ALA A 49 44.11 7.09 -30.01
N LYS A 50 43.95 5.77 -29.89
CA LYS A 50 43.61 4.90 -31.03
C LYS A 50 42.13 5.08 -31.36
N TRP A 51 41.80 5.39 -32.61
CA TRP A 51 40.42 5.56 -33.07
C TRP A 51 39.97 4.34 -33.89
N GLU A 52 38.78 3.84 -33.63
CA GLU A 52 38.14 2.79 -34.42
C GLU A 52 36.68 3.14 -34.69
N VAL A 53 36.25 3.02 -35.94
CA VAL A 53 34.86 3.29 -36.36
C VAL A 53 34.15 1.96 -36.55
N HIS A 54 33.00 1.79 -35.90
CA HIS A 54 32.19 0.57 -36.01
C HIS A 54 30.78 0.92 -36.45
N THR A 55 30.33 0.33 -37.56
CA THR A 55 29.02 0.61 -38.19
C THR A 55 28.02 -0.53 -38.03
N GLU A 56 28.41 -1.61 -37.34
CA GLU A 56 27.58 -2.78 -37.14
C GLU A 56 26.37 -2.45 -36.25
N ARG A 57 25.23 -3.09 -36.54
CA ARG A 57 24.02 -2.96 -35.70
C ARG A 57 24.29 -3.38 -34.26
N LEU A 58 24.87 -4.56 -34.08
CA LEU A 58 25.26 -5.11 -32.79
C LEU A 58 26.77 -5.22 -32.77
N TRP A 59 27.43 -4.34 -32.04
CA TRP A 59 28.89 -4.34 -31.90
C TRP A 59 29.28 -4.74 -30.48
N LYS A 60 30.36 -5.51 -30.36
CA LYS A 60 30.88 -5.97 -29.07
C LYS A 60 32.39 -5.92 -29.03
N PHE A 61 32.91 -5.48 -27.89
CA PHE A 61 34.34 -5.44 -27.62
C PHE A 61 34.61 -5.98 -26.22
N ALA A 62 35.61 -6.85 -26.08
CA ALA A 62 36.08 -7.26 -24.77
C ALA A 62 37.58 -7.48 -24.83
N SER A 63 38.24 -6.95 -23.81
CA SER A 63 39.66 -7.16 -23.61
C SER A 63 39.94 -7.37 -22.14
N ARG A 64 40.81 -8.34 -21.84
CA ARG A 64 41.30 -8.57 -20.47
C ARG A 64 42.22 -7.43 -19.98
N LYS A 65 42.92 -6.76 -20.91
CA LYS A 65 43.83 -5.66 -20.63
C LYS A 65 43.82 -4.64 -21.76
N VAL A 66 43.69 -3.37 -21.42
CA VAL A 66 43.74 -2.26 -22.38
C VAL A 66 45.04 -1.49 -22.16
N THR A 67 45.93 -1.48 -23.15
CA THR A 67 47.28 -0.91 -23.02
C THR A 67 47.34 0.58 -23.33
N THR A 68 46.51 1.06 -24.26
CA THR A 68 46.44 2.46 -24.67
C THR A 68 44.98 2.93 -24.69
N THR A 69 44.75 4.23 -24.54
CA THR A 69 43.40 4.80 -24.66
C THR A 69 42.84 4.51 -26.06
N THR A 70 41.69 3.85 -26.11
CA THR A 70 40.98 3.54 -27.37
C THR A 70 39.64 4.28 -27.38
N LEU A 71 39.38 4.98 -28.47
CA LEU A 71 38.15 5.71 -28.75
C LEU A 71 37.39 4.97 -29.85
N PHE A 72 36.17 4.54 -29.52
CA PHE A 72 35.28 3.90 -30.48
C PHE A 72 34.24 4.91 -30.95
N ALA A 73 34.20 5.16 -32.26
CA ALA A 73 33.23 6.05 -32.88
C ALA A 73 32.12 5.20 -33.53
N ILE A 74 30.89 5.49 -33.15
CA ILE A 74 29.71 4.74 -33.56
C ILE A 74 28.71 5.72 -34.20
N PRO A 75 28.42 5.59 -35.51
CA PRO A 75 27.51 6.51 -36.18
C PRO A 75 26.06 6.29 -35.73
N LEU A 76 25.39 7.36 -35.33
CA LEU A 76 23.93 7.41 -35.21
C LEU A 76 23.37 7.81 -36.57
N ALA A 77 23.10 6.83 -37.43
CA ALA A 77 22.55 7.12 -38.75
C ALA A 77 21.13 7.72 -38.63
N ALA A 78 20.99 8.99 -38.99
CA ALA A 78 19.70 9.64 -39.24
C ALA A 78 19.24 9.31 -40.67
N GLU A 79 18.83 8.07 -40.94
CA GLU A 79 18.11 7.78 -42.19
C GLU A 79 16.71 8.42 -42.11
N GLU A 80 16.33 9.21 -43.11
CA GLU A 80 15.00 9.84 -43.19
C GLU A 80 13.88 8.80 -42.98
N GLY A 81 13.09 9.00 -41.93
CA GLY A 81 11.95 8.15 -41.58
C GLY A 81 12.24 6.94 -40.68
N LYS A 82 13.48 6.74 -40.20
CA LYS A 82 13.81 5.68 -39.25
C LYS A 82 14.40 6.24 -37.95
N ASN A 83 13.64 6.11 -36.86
CA ASN A 83 14.08 6.45 -35.51
C ASN A 83 14.99 5.34 -34.97
N TYR A 84 16.30 5.49 -35.19
CA TYR A 84 17.31 4.60 -34.62
C TYR A 84 17.77 5.13 -33.27
N ASP A 85 17.51 4.36 -32.22
CA ASP A 85 18.04 4.56 -30.88
C ASP A 85 19.23 3.62 -30.64
N ALA A 86 20.06 3.95 -29.67
CA ALA A 86 21.20 3.13 -29.28
C ALA A 86 21.18 2.84 -27.77
N VAL A 87 21.45 1.59 -27.40
CA VAL A 87 21.76 1.22 -26.02
C VAL A 87 23.20 0.75 -25.95
N LEU A 88 23.96 1.40 -25.06
CA LEU A 88 25.36 1.13 -24.80
C LEU A 88 25.48 0.55 -23.41
N ILE A 89 26.14 -0.59 -23.30
CA ILE A 89 26.38 -1.25 -22.03
C ILE A 89 27.86 -1.54 -21.90
N MET A 90 28.44 -1.17 -20.76
CA MET A 90 29.86 -1.34 -20.49
C MET A 90 30.11 -1.79 -19.06
N SER A 91 31.09 -2.66 -18.86
CA SER A 91 31.49 -3.19 -17.55
C SER A 91 32.82 -2.58 -17.05
N ASN A 92 33.03 -2.61 -15.73
CA ASN A 92 34.30 -2.25 -15.07
C ASN A 92 34.86 -0.86 -15.37
N LEU A 93 33.99 0.15 -15.46
CA LEU A 93 34.42 1.51 -15.70
C LEU A 93 34.91 2.22 -14.42
N SER A 94 36.14 2.73 -14.44
CA SER A 94 36.70 3.57 -13.38
C SER A 94 36.46 5.07 -13.58
N ASN A 95 36.25 5.52 -14.82
CA ASN A 95 36.08 6.95 -15.16
C ASN A 95 34.61 7.39 -15.06
N SER A 96 34.36 8.65 -14.70
CA SER A 96 33.02 9.23 -14.73
C SER A 96 32.59 9.60 -16.15
N ASP A 97 33.52 10.11 -16.97
CA ASP A 97 33.25 10.59 -18.32
C ASP A 97 33.71 9.59 -19.38
N TRP A 98 32.81 8.73 -19.83
CA TRP A 98 33.15 7.61 -20.71
C TRP A 98 32.39 7.58 -22.02
N VAL A 99 31.27 8.30 -22.11
CA VAL A 99 30.48 8.41 -23.32
C VAL A 99 30.23 9.87 -23.62
N CYS A 100 30.38 10.23 -24.88
CA CYS A 100 30.04 11.53 -25.39
C CYS A 100 29.55 11.43 -26.83
N TYR A 101 28.99 12.50 -27.38
CA TYR A 101 28.66 12.57 -28.79
C TYR A 101 29.37 13.76 -29.45
N CYS A 102 29.66 13.62 -30.74
CA CYS A 102 30.20 14.69 -31.58
C CYS A 102 29.83 14.46 -33.05
N ASP A 103 29.88 15.53 -33.84
CA ASP A 103 29.68 15.44 -35.28
C ASP A 103 31.04 15.26 -35.97
N ILE A 104 31.15 14.24 -36.82
CA ILE A 104 32.35 13.96 -37.62
C ILE A 104 31.99 14.23 -39.09
N PRO A 105 32.25 15.46 -39.60
CA PRO A 105 31.98 15.77 -41.00
C PRO A 105 32.80 14.88 -41.92
N LYS A 106 32.30 14.59 -43.13
CA LYS A 106 32.97 13.74 -44.14
C LYS A 106 34.44 14.09 -44.49
N HIS A 107 34.93 15.26 -44.09
CA HIS A 107 36.31 15.73 -44.34
C HIS A 107 37.24 15.55 -43.13
N GLN A 108 36.72 15.09 -41.99
CA GLN A 108 37.46 14.81 -40.77
C GLN A 108 37.25 13.35 -40.37
N GLU A 109 38.30 12.71 -39.85
CA GLU A 109 38.20 11.34 -39.32
C GLU A 109 38.03 11.32 -37.79
N LYS A 110 38.21 12.46 -37.12
CA LYS A 110 38.28 12.56 -35.65
C LYS A 110 37.64 13.85 -35.14
N CYS A 111 37.00 13.77 -33.98
CA CYS A 111 36.58 14.93 -33.21
C CYS A 111 37.68 15.40 -32.24
N THR A 112 37.78 16.71 -32.02
CA THR A 112 38.64 17.30 -31.00
C THR A 112 37.92 17.50 -29.67
N THR A 113 36.63 17.79 -29.72
CA THR A 113 35.76 18.02 -28.56
C THR A 113 34.46 17.24 -28.72
N CYS A 114 33.90 16.78 -27.60
CA CYS A 114 32.61 16.10 -27.58
C CYS A 114 31.79 16.49 -26.34
N THR A 115 30.47 16.34 -26.41
CA THR A 115 29.55 16.66 -25.31
C THR A 115 29.25 15.42 -24.48
N SER A 116 29.48 15.46 -23.16
CA SER A 116 29.34 14.29 -22.27
C SER A 116 27.89 13.80 -22.16
N LEU A 117 27.68 12.51 -22.37
CA LEU A 117 26.40 11.82 -22.11
C LEU A 117 26.43 11.05 -20.77
N SER A 118 27.50 11.23 -19.99
CA SER A 118 27.74 10.42 -18.81
C SER A 118 26.74 10.67 -17.67
N HIS A 119 26.08 11.84 -17.65
CA HIS A 119 24.99 12.14 -16.72
C HIS A 119 23.78 11.20 -16.87
N ARG A 120 23.59 10.62 -18.07
CA ARG A 120 22.51 9.65 -18.35
C ARG A 120 22.88 8.22 -18.02
N SER A 121 24.12 7.97 -17.62
CA SER A 121 24.56 6.63 -17.28
C SER A 121 23.89 6.15 -16.00
N ARG A 122 23.54 4.86 -15.99
CA ARG A 122 22.92 4.19 -14.85
C ARG A 122 23.64 2.88 -14.59
N LEU A 123 23.73 2.49 -13.32
CA LEU A 123 24.32 1.20 -12.93
C LEU A 123 23.35 0.04 -13.26
N LEU A 124 23.89 -1.06 -13.78
CA LEU A 124 23.22 -2.35 -13.93
C LEU A 124 23.72 -3.35 -12.88
N PRO A 125 22.83 -4.07 -12.20
CA PRO A 125 23.21 -5.20 -11.35
C PRO A 125 23.86 -6.35 -12.15
N PRO A 126 24.69 -7.19 -11.50
CA PRO A 126 25.11 -7.12 -10.10
C PRO A 126 26.15 -6.02 -9.86
N LEU A 127 26.08 -5.34 -8.70
CA LEU A 127 26.93 -4.19 -8.37
C LEU A 127 28.43 -4.49 -8.45
N ASN A 128 28.84 -5.73 -8.19
CA ASN A 128 30.25 -6.15 -8.27
C ASN A 128 30.83 -6.02 -9.69
N SER A 129 30.00 -6.08 -10.73
CA SER A 129 30.45 -5.93 -12.12
C SER A 129 30.73 -4.49 -12.53
N ASN A 130 30.29 -3.50 -11.72
CA ASN A 130 30.31 -2.08 -12.06
C ASN A 130 29.79 -1.80 -13.49
N SER A 131 28.83 -2.60 -13.95
CA SER A 131 28.21 -2.42 -15.25
C SER A 131 27.38 -1.16 -15.27
N LYS A 132 27.55 -0.36 -16.32
CA LYS A 132 26.79 0.85 -16.59
C LYS A 132 26.14 0.74 -17.96
N TYR A 133 24.99 1.36 -18.11
CA TYR A 133 24.36 1.52 -19.41
C TYR A 133 23.93 2.96 -19.65
N VAL A 134 23.87 3.33 -20.92
CA VAL A 134 23.34 4.59 -21.41
C VAL A 134 22.39 4.28 -22.56
N GLN A 135 21.18 4.81 -22.47
CA GLN A 135 20.21 4.81 -23.55
C GLN A 135 20.25 6.17 -24.23
N VAL A 136 20.47 6.17 -25.53
CA VAL A 136 20.47 7.36 -26.36
C VAL A 136 19.24 7.30 -27.26
N MET A 137 18.27 8.16 -27.00
CA MET A 137 17.09 8.30 -27.84
C MET A 137 17.28 9.40 -28.88
N HIS A 138 16.68 9.20 -30.05
CA HIS A 138 16.72 10.17 -31.15
C HIS A 138 16.21 11.57 -30.77
N GLN A 139 15.23 11.64 -29.85
CA GLN A 139 14.62 12.90 -29.43
C GLN A 139 15.51 13.73 -28.49
N ASP A 140 16.50 13.10 -27.88
CA ASP A 140 17.24 13.73 -26.78
C ASP A 140 18.53 14.43 -27.22
N ILE A 141 18.95 14.24 -28.48
CA ILE A 141 20.19 14.79 -29.05
C ILE A 141 19.84 15.47 -30.39
N PRO A 142 20.38 16.67 -30.68
CA PRO A 142 20.23 17.26 -31.99
C PRO A 142 21.00 16.42 -33.03
N LEU A 143 20.28 15.58 -33.75
CA LEU A 143 20.88 14.64 -34.70
C LEU A 143 21.16 15.30 -36.05
N THR A 144 22.42 15.25 -36.47
CA THR A 144 22.86 15.50 -37.84
C THR A 144 23.23 14.18 -38.51
N ASN A 145 23.30 14.15 -39.85
CA ASN A 145 23.66 12.92 -40.59
C ASN A 145 25.07 12.39 -40.27
N ASP A 146 25.89 13.20 -39.60
CA ASP A 146 27.29 12.93 -39.29
C ASP A 146 27.51 12.77 -37.76
N THR A 147 26.44 12.60 -36.98
CA THR A 147 26.53 12.38 -35.52
C THR A 147 27.13 11.03 -35.16
N HIS A 148 28.10 11.03 -34.25
CA HIS A 148 28.74 9.83 -33.73
C HIS A 148 28.74 9.83 -32.21
N ILE A 149 28.41 8.68 -31.60
CA ILE A 149 28.71 8.41 -30.19
C ILE A 149 30.16 7.96 -30.08
N ILE A 150 30.90 8.61 -29.20
CA ILE A 150 32.27 8.28 -28.87
C ILE A 150 32.29 7.58 -27.50
N ILE A 151 32.85 6.37 -27.47
CA ILE A 151 33.09 5.60 -26.25
C ILE A 151 34.57 5.67 -25.91
N ILE A 152 34.86 6.13 -24.70
CA ILE A 152 36.22 6.35 -24.20
C ILE A 152 36.61 5.21 -23.27
N ILE A 153 37.60 4.40 -23.69
CA ILE A 153 38.19 3.38 -22.83
C ILE A 153 39.60 3.81 -22.43
N PRO A 154 39.84 4.10 -21.13
CA PRO A 154 41.18 4.36 -20.63
C PRO A 154 42.01 3.07 -20.51
N PRO A 155 43.35 3.16 -20.47
CA PRO A 155 44.20 2.01 -20.22
C PRO A 155 43.95 1.44 -18.82
N GLY A 156 43.93 0.11 -18.69
CA GLY A 156 43.60 -0.57 -17.44
C GLY A 156 43.87 -2.07 -17.47
N GLU A 157 44.04 -2.63 -16.27
CA GLU A 157 44.30 -4.07 -16.08
C GLU A 157 43.04 -4.90 -15.80
N LYS A 158 41.90 -4.22 -15.57
CA LYS A 158 40.62 -4.88 -15.43
C LYS A 158 40.06 -5.23 -16.80
N MET A 159 39.39 -6.36 -16.87
CA MET A 159 38.64 -6.75 -18.06
C MET A 159 37.50 -5.77 -18.31
N VAL A 160 37.43 -5.22 -19.52
CA VAL A 160 36.36 -4.33 -19.97
C VAL A 160 35.58 -5.04 -21.05
N SER A 161 34.25 -5.06 -20.93
CA SER A 161 33.34 -5.49 -21.99
C SER A 161 32.41 -4.36 -22.38
N ILE A 162 32.15 -4.23 -23.68
CA ILE A 162 31.23 -3.27 -24.29
C ILE A 162 30.28 -4.03 -25.20
N SER A 163 29.01 -3.66 -25.14
CA SER A 163 27.98 -4.07 -26.07
C SER A 163 27.20 -2.84 -26.51
N VAL A 164 27.06 -2.66 -27.82
CA VAL A 164 26.26 -1.59 -28.42
C VAL A 164 25.24 -2.22 -29.36
N ASP A 165 23.96 -1.89 -29.18
CA ASP A 165 22.87 -2.34 -30.06
C ASP A 165 22.12 -1.11 -30.59
N HIS A 166 22.14 -0.96 -31.91
CA HIS A 166 21.28 -0.03 -32.63
C HIS A 166 19.94 -0.70 -32.93
N TYR A 167 18.86 -0.01 -32.58
CA TYR A 167 17.54 -0.56 -32.76
C TYR A 167 16.53 0.49 -33.16
N ASN A 168 15.46 0.02 -33.81
CA ASN A 168 14.30 0.84 -34.11
C ASN A 168 13.38 0.86 -32.89
N SER A 169 13.09 2.05 -32.36
CA SER A 169 12.24 2.23 -31.16
C SER A 169 10.89 1.54 -31.31
N ASN A 170 10.28 1.59 -32.51
CA ASN A 170 8.96 1.01 -32.77
C ASN A 170 8.93 -0.52 -32.64
N LEU A 171 10.07 -1.20 -32.77
CA LEU A 171 10.17 -2.67 -32.66
C LEU A 171 10.62 -3.13 -31.28
N ARG A 172 11.21 -2.24 -30.47
CA ARG A 172 11.75 -2.56 -29.14
C ARG A 172 10.93 -2.02 -27.99
N HIS A 173 10.22 -0.91 -28.20
CA HIS A 173 9.33 -0.30 -27.23
C HIS A 173 7.93 -0.83 -27.52
N LEU A 174 7.62 -1.96 -26.90
CA LEU A 174 6.34 -2.64 -27.05
C LEU A 174 5.34 -2.07 -26.06
N ILE A 175 4.07 -2.01 -26.46
CA ILE A 175 2.98 -1.62 -25.56
C ILE A 175 2.14 -2.85 -25.29
N TYR A 176 1.99 -3.22 -24.02
CA TYR A 176 1.07 -4.24 -23.58
C TYR A 176 -0.03 -3.61 -22.75
N HIS A 177 -1.25 -3.68 -23.27
CA HIS A 177 -2.44 -3.27 -22.54
C HIS A 177 -2.78 -4.32 -21.50
N MET A 178 -2.64 -3.94 -20.24
CA MET A 178 -3.04 -4.77 -19.12
C MET A 178 -4.55 -5.02 -19.18
N PRO A 179 -4.99 -6.27 -19.03
CA PRO A 179 -6.41 -6.58 -18.96
C PRO A 179 -7.04 -5.81 -17.80
N ASN A 180 -8.28 -5.34 -17.99
CA ASN A 180 -8.97 -4.59 -16.96
C ASN A 180 -9.23 -5.48 -15.73
N THR A 181 -9.51 -4.88 -14.57
CA THR A 181 -9.74 -5.64 -13.32
C THR A 181 -10.89 -6.65 -13.44
N TYR A 182 -11.85 -6.41 -14.33
CA TYR A 182 -12.93 -7.36 -14.60
C TYR A 182 -12.49 -8.51 -15.51
N ASP A 183 -11.71 -8.21 -16.55
CA ASP A 183 -11.22 -9.21 -17.49
C ASP A 183 -10.26 -10.19 -16.81
N THR A 184 -9.47 -9.70 -15.84
CA THR A 184 -8.59 -10.54 -15.01
C THR A 184 -9.36 -11.49 -14.09
N ILE A 185 -10.52 -11.10 -13.56
CA ILE A 185 -11.38 -11.98 -12.74
C ILE A 185 -12.00 -13.08 -13.62
N ILE A 186 -12.46 -12.73 -14.82
CA ILE A 186 -13.12 -13.68 -15.73
C ILE A 186 -12.12 -14.67 -16.33
N SER A 187 -10.92 -14.20 -16.70
CA SER A 187 -9.85 -15.01 -17.31
C SER A 187 -8.91 -15.66 -16.28
N TYR A 188 -9.24 -15.58 -14.99
CA TYR A 188 -8.39 -15.98 -13.86
C TYR A 188 -7.80 -17.40 -13.98
N PRO A 189 -8.57 -18.47 -14.24
CA PRO A 189 -7.99 -19.82 -14.24
C PRO A 189 -6.93 -20.02 -15.35
N ILE A 190 -7.12 -19.41 -16.51
CA ILE A 190 -6.21 -19.54 -17.67
C ILE A 190 -5.00 -18.61 -17.53
N SER A 191 -5.20 -17.39 -17.01
CA SER A 191 -4.13 -16.39 -16.86
C SER A 191 -3.08 -16.76 -15.81
N VAL A 192 -3.42 -17.65 -14.89
CA VAL A 192 -2.50 -18.17 -13.85
C VAL A 192 -1.69 -19.37 -14.38
N THR A 193 -2.27 -20.22 -15.24
CA THR A 193 -1.60 -21.44 -15.74
C THR A 193 -0.82 -21.21 -17.03
N ASP A 194 -1.44 -20.53 -18.00
CA ASP A 194 -0.87 -20.39 -19.36
C ASP A 194 -0.14 -19.05 -19.56
N GLY A 195 -0.34 -18.13 -18.61
CA GLY A 195 0.12 -16.74 -18.65
C GLY A 195 -0.92 -15.83 -19.31
N ALA A 196 -1.09 -14.65 -18.74
CA ALA A 196 -1.96 -13.58 -19.26
C ALA A 196 -1.46 -13.01 -20.61
N ALA A 197 -0.16 -13.14 -20.88
CA ALA A 197 0.45 -12.71 -22.14
C ALA A 197 1.63 -13.58 -22.52
N MET A 198 1.82 -13.77 -23.83
CA MET A 198 3.00 -14.37 -24.42
C MET A 198 3.52 -13.45 -25.52
N LEU A 199 4.71 -12.88 -25.30
CA LEU A 199 5.39 -12.00 -26.24
C LEU A 199 6.68 -12.67 -26.71
N LYS A 200 6.81 -12.86 -28.02
CA LYS A 200 8.04 -13.38 -28.62
C LYS A 200 9.02 -12.23 -28.80
N ILE A 201 10.20 -12.39 -28.20
CA ILE A 201 11.29 -11.42 -28.31
C ILE A 201 12.09 -11.76 -29.56
N SER A 202 12.44 -10.75 -30.36
CA SER A 202 13.21 -11.01 -31.59
C SER A 202 14.63 -11.46 -31.26
N ASN A 203 15.24 -12.12 -32.23
CA ASN A 203 16.54 -12.77 -32.08
C ASN A 203 17.67 -11.74 -32.14
N GLY A 204 18.75 -11.96 -31.38
CA GLY A 204 19.93 -11.09 -31.44
C GLY A 204 19.75 -9.72 -30.78
N SER A 205 18.90 -9.64 -29.75
CA SER A 205 18.52 -8.39 -29.07
C SER A 205 19.23 -8.23 -27.75
N THR A 206 19.75 -7.05 -27.46
CA THR A 206 20.29 -6.76 -26.12
C THR A 206 19.29 -6.01 -25.24
N PHE A 207 18.36 -5.26 -25.83
CA PHE A 207 17.43 -4.41 -25.10
C PHE A 207 16.00 -4.49 -25.62
N TYR A 208 15.05 -4.44 -24.70
CA TYR A 208 13.62 -4.27 -24.93
C TYR A 208 13.00 -3.42 -23.82
N SER A 209 11.99 -2.62 -24.18
CA SER A 209 11.14 -1.91 -23.23
C SER A 209 9.70 -2.33 -23.46
N LEU A 210 9.01 -2.76 -22.41
CA LEU A 210 7.59 -3.09 -22.45
C LEU A 210 6.80 -2.09 -21.60
N HIS A 211 6.05 -1.22 -22.25
CA HIS A 211 5.11 -0.30 -21.61
C HIS A 211 3.88 -1.08 -21.13
N LEU A 212 3.57 -0.93 -19.84
CA LEU A 212 2.51 -1.67 -19.16
C LEU A 212 1.28 -0.75 -19.03
N ALA A 213 0.64 -0.51 -20.17
CA ALA A 213 -0.52 0.38 -20.26
C ALA A 213 -1.67 -0.16 -19.41
N GLY A 214 -2.25 0.68 -18.56
CA GLY A 214 -3.34 0.28 -17.65
C GLY A 214 -2.89 -0.32 -16.30
N LEU A 215 -1.59 -0.42 -16.01
CA LEU A 215 -1.10 -0.72 -14.65
C LEU A 215 -1.23 0.54 -13.76
N SER A 216 -2.46 0.84 -13.32
CA SER A 216 -2.78 1.99 -12.47
C SER A 216 -3.10 1.62 -11.02
N LEU A 217 -3.76 0.48 -10.81
CA LEU A 217 -4.24 0.03 -9.50
C LEU A 217 -3.16 -0.79 -8.77
N PRO A 218 -2.84 -0.47 -7.50
CA PRO A 218 -1.85 -1.22 -6.73
C PRO A 218 -2.20 -2.69 -6.45
N THR A 219 -3.47 -3.05 -6.57
CA THR A 219 -3.94 -4.44 -6.42
C THR A 219 -3.51 -5.35 -7.55
N ASN A 220 -3.22 -4.79 -8.73
CA ASN A 220 -2.86 -5.58 -9.89
C ASN A 220 -1.39 -5.94 -9.78
N ALA A 221 -1.12 -7.20 -9.42
CA ALA A 221 0.22 -7.75 -9.38
C ALA A 221 0.38 -8.86 -10.42
N TYR A 222 1.49 -8.80 -11.14
CA TYR A 222 1.90 -9.79 -12.12
C TYR A 222 3.33 -10.23 -11.84
N THR A 223 3.72 -11.38 -12.39
CA THR A 223 5.11 -11.83 -12.45
C THR A 223 5.51 -11.89 -13.91
N ALA A 224 6.49 -11.08 -14.30
CA ALA A 224 7.10 -11.17 -15.62
C ALA A 224 8.20 -12.22 -15.58
N VAL A 225 8.10 -13.22 -16.47
CA VAL A 225 9.07 -14.30 -16.59
C VAL A 225 9.62 -14.31 -18.01
N VAL A 226 10.92 -14.11 -18.14
CA VAL A 226 11.65 -14.21 -19.39
C VAL A 226 12.30 -15.59 -19.47
N MET A 227 11.81 -16.39 -20.42
CA MET A 227 12.23 -17.79 -20.62
C MET A 227 13.17 -17.89 -21.83
N PRO A 228 14.38 -18.46 -21.67
CA PRO A 228 15.23 -18.79 -22.81
C PRO A 228 14.68 -20.05 -23.52
N GLN A 229 14.30 -19.93 -24.78
CA GLN A 229 13.90 -21.06 -25.62
C GLN A 229 15.09 -21.85 -26.15
N GLY A 230 16.24 -21.18 -26.30
CA GLY A 230 17.47 -21.81 -26.76
C GLY A 230 18.60 -20.80 -26.84
N CYS A 231 19.80 -21.20 -26.41
CA CYS A 231 20.99 -20.36 -26.38
C CYS A 231 22.11 -21.01 -27.20
N ARG A 232 22.79 -20.21 -28.03
CA ARG A 232 24.00 -20.67 -28.72
C ARG A 232 25.15 -20.75 -27.73
N LYS A 233 26.08 -21.70 -27.93
CA LYS A 233 27.31 -21.79 -27.13
C LYS A 233 28.07 -20.47 -27.25
N HIS A 234 28.44 -19.90 -26.11
CA HIS A 234 29.20 -18.66 -26.02
C HIS A 234 30.41 -18.87 -25.11
N ASN A 235 31.55 -18.28 -25.49
CA ASN A 235 32.70 -18.16 -24.61
C ASN A 235 32.35 -17.10 -23.55
N ALA A 236 32.39 -17.48 -22.28
CA ALA A 236 31.85 -16.77 -21.11
C ALA A 236 32.52 -15.41 -20.77
N GLU A 237 33.15 -14.75 -21.73
CA GLU A 237 34.00 -13.59 -21.50
C GLU A 237 33.24 -12.26 -21.52
N MET A 238 32.04 -12.17 -22.11
CA MET A 238 31.52 -10.86 -22.54
C MET A 238 30.29 -10.32 -21.81
N TYR A 239 29.46 -11.15 -21.16
CA TYR A 239 28.24 -10.67 -20.49
C TYR A 239 27.64 -11.82 -19.67
N GLU A 240 27.54 -11.68 -18.35
CA GLU A 240 27.30 -12.85 -17.48
C GLU A 240 25.83 -13.28 -17.37
N GLY A 241 24.89 -12.43 -17.79
CA GLY A 241 23.47 -12.74 -17.61
C GLY A 241 22.47 -11.75 -18.20
N ASN A 242 21.23 -11.90 -17.76
CA ASN A 242 20.09 -11.07 -18.09
C ASN A 242 19.73 -10.19 -16.90
N VAL A 243 19.35 -8.94 -17.17
CA VAL A 243 18.86 -8.00 -16.14
C VAL A 243 17.46 -7.55 -16.53
N LEU A 244 16.52 -7.70 -15.61
CA LEU A 244 15.18 -7.14 -15.73
C LEU A 244 15.07 -5.95 -14.79
N ARG A 245 14.44 -4.87 -15.26
CA ARG A 245 14.19 -3.67 -14.48
C ARG A 245 12.76 -3.20 -14.67
N LEU A 246 12.02 -3.07 -13.58
CA LEU A 246 10.72 -2.39 -13.59
C LEU A 246 10.93 -0.94 -13.19
N HIS A 247 10.63 -0.01 -14.10
CA HIS A 247 10.68 1.41 -13.83
C HIS A 247 9.28 1.97 -13.56
N ILE A 248 9.12 2.70 -12.46
CA ILE A 248 7.85 3.35 -12.08
C ILE A 248 8.09 4.86 -11.97
N PRO A 249 7.64 5.66 -12.95
CA PRO A 249 8.01 7.07 -13.07
C PRO A 249 7.68 7.94 -11.86
N TRP A 250 6.52 7.74 -11.23
CA TRP A 250 6.05 8.59 -10.13
C TRP A 250 6.51 8.16 -8.74
N SER A 251 6.87 6.89 -8.57
CA SER A 251 7.30 6.35 -7.26
C SER A 251 8.81 6.25 -7.14
N HIS A 252 9.53 6.37 -8.26
CA HIS A 252 10.97 6.19 -8.40
C HIS A 252 11.51 4.92 -7.68
N ALA A 253 10.66 3.90 -7.55
CA ALA A 253 10.95 2.65 -6.85
C ALA A 253 11.31 1.56 -7.86
N ASP A 254 12.43 1.75 -8.54
CA ASP A 254 12.89 0.80 -9.56
C ASP A 254 13.29 -0.52 -8.92
N THR A 255 12.76 -1.63 -9.45
CA THR A 255 13.15 -2.97 -9.00
C THR A 255 13.99 -3.65 -10.06
N TYR A 256 14.99 -4.42 -9.63
CA TYR A 256 15.91 -5.12 -10.52
C TYR A 256 15.97 -6.61 -10.16
N THR A 257 16.02 -7.46 -11.18
CA THR A 257 16.37 -8.88 -11.04
C THR A 257 17.50 -9.21 -12.00
N TYR A 258 18.52 -9.92 -11.52
CA TYR A 258 19.56 -10.52 -12.35
C TYR A 258 19.35 -12.04 -12.46
N SER A 259 19.63 -12.60 -13.63
CA SER A 259 19.66 -14.04 -13.86
C SER A 259 20.85 -14.42 -14.72
N ASP A 260 21.48 -15.56 -14.43
CA ASP A 260 22.65 -16.02 -15.19
C ASP A 260 22.30 -16.37 -16.65
N PHE A 261 23.32 -16.43 -17.49
CA PHE A 261 23.20 -16.86 -18.88
C PHE A 261 22.42 -18.18 -19.04
N GLY A 262 21.42 -18.17 -19.92
CA GLY A 262 20.61 -19.35 -20.24
C GLY A 262 19.64 -19.78 -19.14
N LYS A 263 19.52 -19.04 -18.03
CA LYS A 263 18.51 -19.26 -17.00
C LYS A 263 17.30 -18.35 -17.22
N GLU A 264 16.17 -18.78 -16.66
CA GLU A 264 14.97 -17.95 -16.61
C GLU A 264 15.16 -16.77 -15.66
N ALA A 265 14.58 -15.62 -15.99
CA ALA A 265 14.60 -14.43 -15.16
C ALA A 265 13.16 -14.06 -14.80
N SER A 266 12.89 -13.79 -13.52
CA SER A 266 11.57 -13.41 -13.05
C SER A 266 11.60 -12.12 -12.22
N ILE A 267 10.63 -11.24 -12.46
CA ILE A 267 10.51 -9.99 -11.71
C ILE A 267 9.04 -9.73 -11.35
N PRO A 268 8.74 -9.38 -10.08
CA PRO A 268 7.40 -8.99 -9.69
C PRO A 268 7.06 -7.62 -10.27
N VAL A 269 6.01 -7.59 -11.08
CA VAL A 269 5.40 -6.39 -11.68
C VAL A 269 4.24 -5.98 -10.78
N LYS A 270 4.53 -5.16 -9.76
CA LYS A 270 3.53 -4.65 -8.82
C LYS A 270 3.85 -3.22 -8.42
N LEU A 271 2.81 -2.41 -8.27
CA LEU A 271 2.97 -1.04 -7.81
C LEU A 271 3.15 -1.02 -6.30
N GLN A 272 4.13 -0.22 -5.86
CA GLN A 272 4.38 0.02 -4.45
C GLN A 272 3.60 1.22 -3.92
N ALA A 273 3.15 2.11 -4.80
CA ALA A 273 2.32 3.28 -4.49
C ALA A 273 1.32 3.47 -5.63
N GLY A 274 0.12 3.98 -5.30
CA GLY A 274 -0.87 4.38 -6.31
C GLY A 274 -0.32 5.49 -7.20
N ARG A 275 -0.94 5.65 -8.37
CA ARG A 275 -0.62 6.75 -9.28
C ARG A 275 -1.21 8.04 -8.68
N PRO A 276 -0.42 9.10 -8.44
CA PRO A 276 -0.94 10.36 -7.92
C PRO A 276 -1.94 11.00 -8.91
N ALA A 277 -2.94 11.70 -8.38
CA ALA A 277 -3.97 12.37 -9.18
C ALA A 277 -3.43 13.46 -10.13
N GLU A 278 -2.26 14.04 -9.82
CA GLU A 278 -1.60 15.08 -10.61
C GLU A 278 -0.97 14.55 -11.91
N TYR A 279 -0.63 13.25 -11.98
CA TYR A 279 -0.02 12.63 -13.16
C TYR A 279 -1.11 12.26 -14.17
N ASP A 280 -1.44 13.17 -15.09
CA ASP A 280 -2.40 12.89 -16.17
C ASP A 280 -1.79 11.95 -17.22
N TRP A 281 -2.53 10.89 -17.55
CA TRP A 281 -2.14 9.90 -18.57
C TRP A 281 -2.16 10.48 -19.99
N ARG A 282 -2.81 11.63 -20.19
CA ARG A 282 -2.88 12.33 -21.48
C ARG A 282 -1.69 13.25 -21.74
N LEU A 283 -1.06 13.75 -20.69
CA LEU A 283 -0.03 14.79 -20.77
C LEU A 283 1.37 14.23 -20.53
N ASP A 284 1.50 13.26 -19.62
CA ASP A 284 2.76 12.61 -19.33
C ASP A 284 2.71 11.15 -19.79
N ALA A 285 3.63 10.78 -20.69
CA ALA A 285 3.89 9.39 -21.11
C ALA A 285 4.50 8.53 -19.98
N SER A 286 4.08 8.78 -18.74
CA SER A 286 4.62 8.22 -17.51
C SER A 286 3.92 6.90 -17.17
N GLU A 287 3.86 5.97 -18.11
CA GLU A 287 3.41 4.61 -17.81
C GLU A 287 4.57 3.78 -17.23
N PRO A 288 4.30 2.86 -16.29
CA PRO A 288 5.31 1.89 -15.86
C PRO A 288 5.80 1.09 -17.06
N HIS A 289 7.10 0.88 -17.14
CA HIS A 289 7.69 0.06 -18.19
C HIS A 289 8.70 -0.93 -17.62
N LEU A 290 8.70 -2.12 -18.23
CA LEU A 290 9.63 -3.20 -17.94
C LEU A 290 10.75 -3.17 -18.98
N GLU A 291 11.93 -2.77 -18.53
CA GLU A 291 13.17 -2.82 -19.31
C GLU A 291 13.81 -4.21 -19.15
N MET A 292 14.23 -4.79 -20.26
CA MET A 292 14.82 -6.12 -20.32
C MET A 292 16.16 -6.03 -21.04
N PHE A 293 17.24 -6.23 -20.30
CA PHE A 293 18.60 -6.36 -20.83
C PHE A 293 18.91 -7.85 -20.99
N LEU A 294 18.96 -8.30 -22.24
CA LEU A 294 18.96 -9.71 -22.60
C LEU A 294 20.25 -10.12 -23.32
N HIS A 295 20.63 -11.38 -23.18
CA HIS A 295 21.79 -11.90 -23.88
C HIS A 295 21.49 -12.18 -25.38
N PRO A 296 22.19 -11.56 -26.36
CA PRO A 296 21.81 -11.65 -27.78
C PRO A 296 21.98 -13.05 -28.42
N TYR A 297 22.76 -13.95 -27.83
CA TYR A 297 22.89 -15.35 -28.29
C TYR A 297 21.74 -16.27 -27.90
N CYS A 298 20.78 -15.77 -27.14
CA CYS A 298 19.62 -16.54 -26.69
C CYS A 298 18.34 -16.05 -27.37
N HIS A 299 17.44 -16.98 -27.60
CA HIS A 299 16.07 -16.72 -28.03
C HIS A 299 15.18 -16.66 -26.80
N TYR A 300 14.45 -15.56 -26.61
CA TYR A 300 13.65 -15.36 -25.42
C TYR A 300 12.16 -15.28 -25.72
N GLN A 301 11.38 -15.70 -24.74
CA GLN A 301 9.95 -15.53 -24.69
C GLN A 301 9.58 -14.89 -23.37
N LEU A 302 8.85 -13.77 -23.42
CA LEU A 302 8.28 -13.15 -22.23
C LEU A 302 6.90 -13.73 -21.98
N ARG A 303 6.66 -14.15 -20.74
CA ARG A 303 5.34 -14.50 -20.21
C ARG A 303 5.00 -13.61 -19.02
N LEU A 304 3.77 -13.13 -18.98
CA LEU A 304 3.22 -12.41 -17.83
C LEU A 304 2.24 -13.33 -17.11
N PHE A 305 2.47 -13.59 -15.83
CA PHE A 305 1.57 -14.39 -14.99
C PHE A 305 0.86 -13.50 -13.99
N VAL A 306 -0.41 -13.80 -13.68
CA VAL A 306 -1.12 -13.10 -12.61
C VAL A 306 -0.61 -13.60 -11.25
N ALA A 307 -0.08 -12.71 -10.42
CA ALA A 307 0.53 -13.06 -9.13
C ALA A 307 -0.51 -12.94 -8.00
N THR A 308 -1.36 -13.96 -7.86
CA THR A 308 -2.59 -13.91 -7.04
C THR A 308 -2.32 -13.66 -5.55
N GLN A 309 -1.29 -14.32 -5.01
CA GLN A 309 -0.87 -14.12 -3.62
C GLN A 309 -0.35 -12.70 -3.38
N ASP A 310 0.40 -12.15 -4.35
CA ASP A 310 0.89 -10.78 -4.28
C ASP A 310 -0.26 -9.77 -4.44
N SER A 311 -1.21 -10.01 -5.35
CA SER A 311 -2.40 -9.18 -5.53
C SER A 311 -3.25 -9.13 -4.26
N LEU A 312 -3.49 -10.29 -3.62
CA LEU A 312 -4.20 -10.35 -2.34
C LEU A 312 -3.40 -9.64 -1.22
N GLY A 313 -2.09 -9.84 -1.18
CA GLY A 313 -1.20 -9.16 -0.24
C GLY A 313 -1.26 -7.64 -0.39
N GLN A 314 -1.28 -7.13 -1.63
CA GLN A 314 -1.45 -5.71 -1.91
C GLN A 314 -2.85 -5.21 -1.55
N ALA A 315 -3.90 -5.99 -1.83
CA ALA A 315 -5.27 -5.63 -1.43
C ALA A 315 -5.40 -5.49 0.09
N VAL A 316 -4.86 -6.45 0.87
CA VAL A 316 -4.83 -6.37 2.34
C VAL A 316 -3.99 -5.19 2.80
N ARG A 317 -2.86 -4.91 2.15
CA ARG A 317 -1.99 -3.79 2.51
C ARG A 317 -2.67 -2.43 2.36
N PHE A 318 -3.31 -2.19 1.22
CA PHE A 318 -3.91 -0.88 0.90
C PHE A 318 -5.31 -0.71 1.50
N TYR A 319 -6.12 -1.77 1.53
CA TYR A 319 -7.51 -1.67 1.98
C TYR A 319 -7.78 -2.31 3.34
N GLY A 320 -6.86 -3.12 3.87
CA GLY A 320 -7.04 -3.78 5.16
C GLY A 320 -7.20 -2.79 6.31
N ILE A 321 -6.62 -1.58 6.20
CA ILE A 321 -6.77 -0.54 7.20
C ILE A 321 -8.15 0.14 7.18
N GLN A 322 -8.83 0.13 6.03
CA GLN A 322 -10.16 0.72 5.87
C GLN A 322 -11.25 -0.20 6.44
N PHE A 323 -11.03 -1.52 6.38
CA PHE A 323 -12.01 -2.54 6.76
C PHE A 323 -12.55 -2.40 8.21
N PRO A 324 -11.72 -2.18 9.26
CA PRO A 324 -12.20 -1.99 10.62
C PRO A 324 -13.22 -0.86 10.78
N GLY A 325 -13.09 0.23 10.00
CA GLY A 325 -14.03 1.35 10.05
C GLY A 325 -15.43 0.97 9.57
N TYR A 326 -15.51 0.29 8.43
CA TYR A 326 -16.78 -0.25 7.92
C TYR A 326 -17.36 -1.31 8.84
N TYR A 327 -16.51 -2.17 9.41
CA TYR A 327 -16.93 -3.22 10.33
C TYR A 327 -17.56 -2.64 11.61
N VAL A 328 -16.94 -1.64 12.25
CA VAL A 328 -17.53 -0.96 13.42
C VAL A 328 -18.82 -0.23 13.02
N ALA A 329 -18.84 0.46 11.87
CA ALA A 329 -20.04 1.17 11.41
C ALA A 329 -21.24 0.22 11.19
N VAL A 330 -21.02 -0.99 10.67
CA VAL A 330 -22.07 -2.01 10.57
C VAL A 330 -22.59 -2.39 11.96
N LEU A 331 -21.72 -2.65 12.93
CA LEU A 331 -22.14 -2.94 14.31
C LEU A 331 -22.96 -1.78 14.91
N LEU A 332 -22.54 -0.53 14.71
CA LEU A 332 -23.29 0.65 15.15
C LEU A 332 -24.68 0.73 14.50
N MET A 333 -24.78 0.44 13.20
CA MET A 333 -26.04 0.39 12.49
C MET A 333 -26.97 -0.70 13.02
N THR A 334 -26.43 -1.88 13.36
CA THR A 334 -27.22 -2.96 13.99
C THR A 334 -27.75 -2.56 15.36
N LEU A 335 -26.90 -1.97 16.22
CA LEU A 335 -27.28 -1.48 17.54
C LEU A 335 -28.34 -0.38 17.46
N SER A 336 -28.16 0.58 16.56
CA SER A 336 -29.15 1.63 16.28
C SER A 336 -30.49 1.03 15.84
N GLY A 337 -30.46 0.05 14.92
CA GLY A 337 -31.66 -0.64 14.45
C GLY A 337 -32.44 -1.29 15.59
N VAL A 338 -31.73 -1.97 16.50
CA VAL A 338 -32.33 -2.57 17.70
C VAL A 338 -32.97 -1.52 18.61
N ILE A 339 -32.26 -0.44 18.92
CA ILE A 339 -32.76 0.61 19.84
C ILE A 339 -34.02 1.28 19.27
N ILE A 340 -34.03 1.60 17.98
CA ILE A 340 -35.18 2.23 17.31
C ILE A 340 -36.37 1.27 17.19
N ALA A 341 -36.11 -0.01 16.88
CA ALA A 341 -37.15 -1.02 16.82
C ALA A 341 -37.84 -1.21 18.19
N GLN A 342 -37.07 -1.18 19.28
CA GLN A 342 -37.62 -1.22 20.63
C GLN A 342 -38.39 0.04 21.02
N SER A 343 -38.08 1.19 20.43
CA SER A 343 -38.75 2.45 20.72
C SER A 343 -40.01 2.70 19.88
N LYS A 344 -40.48 1.74 19.05
CA LYS A 344 -41.64 1.90 18.13
C LYS A 344 -41.60 3.21 17.31
N GLY A 345 -40.40 3.74 17.04
CA GLY A 345 -40.21 5.01 16.35
C GLY A 345 -39.97 4.76 14.87
N GLN A 346 -40.91 5.11 14.01
CA GLN A 346 -40.74 5.02 12.56
C GLN A 346 -40.60 6.43 12.00
N VAL A 347 -39.37 6.84 11.69
CA VAL A 347 -39.13 7.97 10.79
C VAL A 347 -37.97 7.56 9.90
N SER A 348 -38.09 7.79 8.58
CA SER A 348 -37.08 7.42 7.59
C SER A 348 -36.42 8.70 7.06
N ILE A 349 -35.35 9.14 7.73
CA ILE A 349 -34.55 10.35 7.41
C ILE A 349 -33.13 9.98 6.91
N VAL A 350 -32.90 8.71 6.57
CA VAL A 350 -31.62 8.21 6.04
C VAL A 350 -31.18 8.96 4.75
N MET A 351 -32.13 9.53 3.98
CA MET A 351 -31.82 10.38 2.83
C MET A 351 -31.40 11.82 3.19
N VAL A 352 -31.91 12.40 4.27
CA VAL A 352 -31.65 13.80 4.65
C VAL A 352 -30.24 13.97 5.21
N LEU A 353 -29.74 12.96 5.95
CA LEU A 353 -28.38 13.01 6.52
C LEU A 353 -27.31 12.97 5.42
N ARG A 354 -27.58 12.23 4.33
CA ARG A 354 -26.71 12.17 3.14
C ARG A 354 -26.70 13.49 2.37
N PHE A 355 -27.79 14.26 2.42
CA PHE A 355 -27.93 15.57 1.79
C PHE A 355 -27.20 16.67 2.57
N ILE A 356 -27.26 16.65 3.90
CA ILE A 356 -26.65 17.68 4.76
C ILE A 356 -25.10 17.62 4.71
N ILE A 357 -24.52 16.43 4.67
CA ILE A 357 -23.04 16.26 4.65
C ILE A 357 -22.43 16.65 3.30
N ARG A 358 -23.20 16.61 2.20
CA ARG A 358 -22.75 17.05 0.86
C ARG A 358 -23.00 18.53 0.58
N PHE A 359 -23.58 19.27 1.53
CA PHE A 359 -23.86 20.68 1.34
C PHE A 359 -22.55 21.49 1.49
N GLY A 360 -22.03 22.03 0.39
CA GLY A 360 -20.73 22.75 0.33
C GLY A 360 -20.50 23.87 1.36
N PRO A 361 -21.54 24.58 1.88
CA PRO A 361 -21.37 25.51 3.01
C PRO A 361 -20.97 24.82 4.32
N VAL A 362 -21.42 23.59 4.56
CA VAL A 362 -21.15 22.83 5.79
C VAL A 362 -19.71 22.35 5.80
N THR A 363 -19.18 21.91 4.66
CA THR A 363 -17.76 21.51 4.53
C THR A 363 -16.81 22.70 4.76
N ASN A 364 -17.15 23.89 4.27
CA ASN A 364 -16.39 25.12 4.54
C ASN A 364 -16.50 25.61 6.00
N LEU A 365 -17.60 25.32 6.69
CA LEU A 365 -17.74 25.62 8.11
C LEU A 365 -16.94 24.63 8.97
N LEU A 366 -16.98 23.34 8.63
CA LEU A 366 -16.23 22.27 9.29
C LEU A 366 -14.71 22.51 9.20
N THR A 367 -14.20 22.92 8.03
CA THR A 367 -12.77 23.24 7.87
C THR A 367 -12.35 24.48 8.68
N LYS A 368 -13.22 25.49 8.82
CA LYS A 368 -12.98 26.65 9.71
C LYS A 368 -13.01 26.27 11.20
N LEU A 369 -13.71 25.20 11.57
CA LEU A 369 -13.76 24.64 12.93
C LEU A 369 -12.57 23.71 13.24
N GLY A 370 -11.60 23.57 12.33
CA GLY A 370 -10.43 22.71 12.52
C GLY A 370 -10.72 21.22 12.36
N ILE A 371 -11.86 20.85 11.76
CA ILE A 371 -12.19 19.45 11.48
C ILE A 371 -11.39 19.01 10.24
N PRO A 372 -10.67 17.88 10.31
CA PRO A 372 -9.82 17.42 9.22
C PRO A 372 -10.64 17.13 7.95
N ARG A 373 -9.97 17.14 6.78
CA ARG A 373 -10.57 16.70 5.52
C ARG A 373 -11.02 15.24 5.63
N ASP A 374 -12.06 14.89 4.87
CA ASP A 374 -12.59 13.52 4.78
C ASP A 374 -11.51 12.56 4.25
N ASP A 375 -11.34 11.41 4.90
CA ASP A 375 -10.35 10.38 4.53
C ASP A 375 -10.55 9.92 3.07
N ALA A 376 -11.77 10.00 2.53
CA ALA A 376 -12.05 9.69 1.12
C ALA A 376 -11.32 10.62 0.13
N THR A 377 -11.08 11.87 0.52
CA THR A 377 -10.35 12.83 -0.32
C THR A 377 -8.86 12.51 -0.38
N ALA A 378 -8.26 12.18 0.76
CA ALA A 378 -6.86 11.77 0.84
C ALA A 378 -6.62 10.44 0.09
N LEU A 379 -7.49 9.43 0.24
CA LEU A 379 -7.43 8.19 -0.55
C LEU A 379 -7.56 8.39 -2.07
N THR A 380 -8.24 9.45 -2.50
CA THR A 380 -8.38 9.81 -3.92
C THR A 380 -7.11 10.50 -4.43
N GLU A 381 -6.48 11.35 -3.61
CA GLU A 381 -5.18 11.97 -3.92
C GLU A 381 -4.08 10.90 -4.08
N GLU A 382 -4.13 9.84 -3.27
CA GLU A 382 -3.19 8.70 -3.35
C GLU A 382 -3.49 7.71 -4.50
N GLY A 383 -4.57 7.89 -5.26
CA GLY A 383 -4.93 7.02 -6.39
C GLY A 383 -5.37 5.62 -5.98
N ILE A 384 -5.82 5.44 -4.73
CA ILE A 384 -6.25 4.16 -4.16
C ILE A 384 -7.79 4.03 -4.20
N ASN A 385 -8.51 5.14 -4.22
CA ASN A 385 -9.97 5.14 -4.23
C ASN A 385 -10.54 4.84 -5.63
N PHE A 386 -11.40 3.81 -5.73
CA PHE A 386 -12.19 3.54 -6.93
C PHE A 386 -13.69 3.44 -6.58
N THR A 387 -14.56 3.73 -7.55
CA THR A 387 -16.00 3.99 -7.32
C THR A 387 -16.76 2.90 -6.55
N ILE A 388 -16.38 1.61 -6.71
CA ILE A 388 -17.07 0.47 -6.11
C ILE A 388 -16.48 0.08 -4.74
N LEU A 389 -15.31 0.60 -4.39
CA LEU A 389 -14.59 0.24 -3.16
C LEU A 389 -15.43 0.37 -1.89
N PRO A 390 -16.18 1.48 -1.64
CA PRO A 390 -17.00 1.61 -0.44
C PRO A 390 -18.10 0.56 -0.33
N LEU A 391 -18.72 0.20 -1.47
CA LEU A 391 -19.76 -0.82 -1.51
C LEU A 391 -19.19 -2.20 -1.21
N LEU A 392 -18.03 -2.53 -1.79
CA LEU A 392 -17.34 -3.78 -1.54
C LEU A 392 -16.95 -3.90 -0.06
N MET A 393 -16.34 -2.85 0.51
CA MET A 393 -15.96 -2.81 1.93
C MET A 393 -17.16 -2.97 2.85
N TYR A 394 -18.27 -2.30 2.55
CA TYR A 394 -19.52 -2.46 3.30
C TYR A 394 -20.06 -3.90 3.25
N LEU A 395 -20.11 -4.52 2.08
CA LEU A 395 -20.60 -5.90 1.93
C LEU A 395 -19.71 -6.90 2.66
N CYS A 396 -18.39 -6.76 2.56
CA CYS A 396 -17.44 -7.59 3.30
C CYS A 396 -17.60 -7.40 4.81
N ALA A 397 -17.69 -6.15 5.28
CA ALA A 397 -17.90 -5.83 6.69
C ALA A 397 -19.23 -6.42 7.21
N TRP A 398 -20.30 -6.31 6.44
CA TRP A 398 -21.60 -6.89 6.76
C TRP A 398 -21.53 -8.42 6.86
N PHE A 399 -20.89 -9.08 5.89
CA PHE A 399 -20.73 -10.53 5.89
C PHE A 399 -19.92 -11.01 7.10
N VAL A 400 -18.81 -10.33 7.43
CA VAL A 400 -17.98 -10.67 8.60
C VAL A 400 -18.74 -10.42 9.90
N ALA A 401 -19.46 -9.30 10.03
CA ALA A 401 -20.28 -9.02 11.19
C ALA A 401 -21.40 -10.07 11.38
N TYR A 402 -22.05 -10.49 10.29
CA TYR A 402 -23.03 -11.55 10.29
C TYR A 402 -22.44 -12.90 10.72
N LEU A 403 -21.31 -13.29 10.13
CA LEU A 403 -20.62 -14.53 10.49
C LEU A 403 -20.19 -14.53 11.96
N GLN A 404 -19.65 -13.42 12.44
CA GLN A 404 -19.28 -13.26 13.84
C GLN A 404 -20.51 -13.35 14.76
N ALA A 405 -21.61 -12.70 14.42
CA ALA A 405 -22.84 -12.77 15.21
C ALA A 405 -23.35 -14.21 15.28
N LEU A 406 -23.35 -14.93 14.15
CA LEU A 406 -23.76 -16.34 14.09
C LEU A 406 -22.85 -17.26 14.92
N LEU A 407 -21.53 -17.11 14.78
CA LEU A 407 -20.55 -17.89 15.53
C LEU A 407 -20.62 -17.57 17.03
N ALA A 408 -20.65 -16.30 17.41
CA ALA A 408 -20.74 -15.86 18.80
C ALA A 408 -22.05 -16.33 19.44
N PHE A 409 -23.19 -16.18 18.75
CA PHE A 409 -24.47 -16.66 19.26
C PHE A 409 -24.50 -18.18 19.41
N GLY A 410 -23.98 -18.92 18.42
CA GLY A 410 -23.87 -20.38 18.50
C GLY A 410 -22.99 -20.83 19.67
N LEU A 411 -21.80 -20.25 19.82
CA LEU A 411 -20.87 -20.56 20.92
C LEU A 411 -21.48 -20.23 22.29
N LEU A 412 -22.06 -19.03 22.45
CA LEU A 412 -22.70 -18.62 23.69
C LEU A 412 -23.94 -19.48 24.02
N SER A 413 -24.70 -19.89 23.00
CA SER A 413 -25.84 -20.79 23.19
C SER A 413 -25.39 -22.16 23.70
N MET A 414 -24.32 -22.73 23.12
CA MET A 414 -23.73 -23.98 23.61
C MET A 414 -23.20 -23.86 25.04
N LEU A 415 -22.49 -22.77 25.34
CA LEU A 415 -21.96 -22.50 26.68
C LEU A 415 -23.05 -22.14 27.70
N SER A 416 -24.21 -21.67 27.27
CA SER A 416 -25.32 -21.27 28.14
C SER A 416 -25.84 -22.43 28.99
N TYR A 417 -25.56 -23.69 28.63
CA TYR A 417 -25.87 -24.85 29.45
C TYR A 417 -25.22 -24.78 30.86
N PHE A 418 -24.05 -24.15 30.95
CA PHE A 418 -23.36 -23.86 32.22
C PHE A 418 -23.76 -22.52 32.86
N GLY A 419 -24.74 -21.82 32.29
CA GLY A 419 -25.20 -20.48 32.67
C GLY A 419 -25.57 -20.32 34.15
N ARG A 420 -26.00 -21.40 34.81
CA ARG A 420 -26.37 -21.40 36.24
C ARG A 420 -25.21 -21.01 37.17
N LEU A 421 -23.96 -21.24 36.76
CA LEU A 421 -22.77 -20.88 37.56
C LEU A 421 -22.50 -19.37 37.57
N PHE A 422 -23.07 -18.61 36.63
CA PHE A 422 -22.74 -17.20 36.39
C PHE A 422 -23.72 -16.20 37.02
N VAL A 423 -24.60 -16.66 37.90
CA VAL A 423 -25.62 -15.83 38.60
C VAL A 423 -24.97 -14.84 39.59
N CYS A 424 -23.72 -15.05 40.01
CA CYS A 424 -23.15 -14.39 41.20
C CYS A 424 -21.73 -13.83 40.96
N VAL A 425 -21.53 -13.00 39.93
CA VAL A 425 -20.26 -12.29 39.74
C VAL A 425 -20.48 -10.78 39.77
N GLN A 426 -20.53 -10.21 40.98
CA GLN A 426 -20.46 -8.76 41.20
C GLN A 426 -19.00 -8.36 41.45
N LEU A 427 -18.24 -8.18 40.37
CA LEU A 427 -16.80 -7.84 40.40
C LEU A 427 -16.58 -6.34 40.05
N VAL A 428 -17.44 -5.46 40.56
CA VAL A 428 -17.46 -4.03 40.17
C VAL A 428 -16.22 -3.27 40.68
N ASP A 429 -15.76 -3.56 41.89
CA ASP A 429 -14.64 -2.81 42.51
C ASP A 429 -13.28 -3.12 41.87
N TRP A 430 -13.07 -4.35 41.39
CA TRP A 430 -11.82 -4.75 40.72
C TRP A 430 -11.71 -4.18 39.29
N LEU A 431 -12.82 -3.74 38.71
CA LEU A 431 -12.89 -3.25 37.34
C LEU A 431 -12.30 -1.85 37.18
N TYR A 432 -12.51 -0.96 38.16
CA TYR A 432 -11.93 0.39 38.13
C TYR A 432 -10.41 0.33 38.24
N CYS A 433 -9.87 -0.54 39.09
CA CYS A 433 -8.43 -0.73 39.24
C CYS A 433 -7.77 -1.29 37.98
N SER A 434 -8.43 -2.18 37.23
CA SER A 434 -7.85 -2.79 36.03
C SER A 434 -7.73 -1.82 34.85
N THR A 435 -8.69 -0.91 34.67
CA THR A 435 -8.62 0.16 33.66
C THR A 435 -7.48 1.16 33.91
N PHE A 436 -7.05 1.31 35.17
CA PHE A 436 -5.96 2.22 35.54
C PHE A 436 -4.59 1.67 35.14
N MET A 437 -4.43 0.34 35.11
CA MET A 437 -3.17 -0.33 34.74
C MET A 437 -2.98 -0.36 33.22
N CYS A 438 -3.99 -0.86 32.51
CA CYS A 438 -4.04 -0.92 31.06
C CYS A 438 -5.51 -0.86 30.62
N GLY A 439 -5.85 0.10 29.73
CA GLY A 439 -7.22 0.28 29.28
C GLY A 439 -7.82 -1.00 28.70
N THR A 440 -7.03 -1.76 27.93
CA THR A 440 -7.46 -3.02 27.30
C THR A 440 -7.83 -4.09 28.32
N VAL A 441 -7.10 -4.20 29.44
CA VAL A 441 -7.43 -5.17 30.51
C VAL A 441 -8.79 -4.82 31.13
N GLY A 442 -9.04 -3.53 31.37
CA GLY A 442 -10.36 -3.05 31.80
C GLY A 442 -11.48 -3.46 30.85
N ILE A 443 -11.29 -3.27 29.54
CA ILE A 443 -12.27 -3.67 28.51
C ILE A 443 -12.47 -5.20 28.50
N MET A 444 -11.41 -6.00 28.69
CA MET A 444 -11.53 -7.47 28.78
C MET A 444 -12.34 -7.90 30.01
N CYS A 445 -12.15 -7.25 31.15
CA CYS A 445 -12.92 -7.53 32.36
C CYS A 445 -14.41 -7.20 32.17
N ILE A 446 -14.75 -6.04 31.62
CA ILE A 446 -16.16 -5.67 31.40
C ILE A 446 -16.82 -6.51 30.29
N SER A 447 -16.07 -6.88 29.25
CA SER A 447 -16.51 -7.86 28.25
C SER A 447 -16.86 -9.20 28.89
N SER A 448 -16.03 -9.68 29.83
CA SER A 448 -16.29 -10.93 30.55
C SER A 448 -17.61 -10.86 31.34
N LEU A 449 -17.89 -9.73 32.01
CA LEU A 449 -19.17 -9.51 32.69
C LEU A 449 -20.37 -9.49 31.73
N LEU A 450 -20.23 -8.82 30.58
CA LEU A 450 -21.24 -8.82 29.52
C LEU A 450 -21.51 -10.23 28.97
N ILE A 451 -20.46 -11.01 28.75
CA ILE A 451 -20.56 -12.41 28.31
C ILE A 451 -21.28 -13.25 29.36
N CYS A 452 -20.91 -13.15 30.64
CA CYS A 452 -21.60 -13.84 31.73
C CYS A 452 -23.09 -13.48 31.79
N LYS A 453 -23.44 -12.20 31.67
CA LYS A 453 -24.84 -11.74 31.63
C LYS A 453 -25.58 -12.31 30.43
N THR A 454 -24.96 -12.32 29.25
CA THR A 454 -25.53 -12.87 28.02
C THR A 454 -25.77 -14.38 28.12
N LEU A 455 -24.82 -15.12 28.71
CA LEU A 455 -24.95 -16.55 28.98
C LEU A 455 -26.11 -16.84 29.92
N HIS A 456 -26.27 -16.04 30.99
CA HIS A 456 -27.40 -16.17 31.91
C HIS A 456 -28.75 -15.92 31.21
N LEU A 457 -28.86 -14.87 30.38
CA LEU A 457 -30.08 -14.58 29.62
C LEU A 457 -30.41 -15.69 28.62
N LEU A 458 -29.41 -16.22 27.92
CA LEU A 458 -29.57 -17.35 27.01
C LEU A 458 -30.01 -18.63 27.74
N TYR A 459 -29.46 -18.89 28.93
CA TYR A 459 -29.87 -20.02 29.76
C TYR A 459 -31.35 -19.93 30.18
N VAL A 460 -31.80 -18.76 30.60
CA VAL A 460 -33.21 -18.50 30.98
C VAL A 460 -34.14 -18.76 29.79
N ILE A 461 -33.77 -18.29 28.59
CA ILE A 461 -34.52 -18.54 27.35
C ILE A 461 -34.53 -20.04 27.00
N GLY A 462 -33.38 -20.71 27.07
CA GLY A 462 -33.25 -22.14 26.77
C GLY A 462 -34.07 -23.04 27.70
N ARG A 463 -34.36 -22.59 28.93
CA ARG A 463 -35.23 -23.28 29.89
C ARG A 463 -36.73 -23.02 29.68
N LYS A 464 -37.13 -22.27 28.65
CA LYS A 464 -38.52 -21.83 28.42
C LYS A 464 -39.11 -21.05 29.60
N LEU A 465 -38.26 -20.38 30.37
CA LEU A 465 -38.64 -19.35 31.35
C LEU A 465 -38.64 -17.99 30.65
N ASP A 466 -39.12 -17.96 29.41
CA ASP A 466 -38.97 -16.82 28.53
C ASP A 466 -40.06 -15.79 28.77
N SER A 467 -39.63 -14.56 29.05
CA SER A 467 -40.50 -13.39 29.00
C SER A 467 -40.15 -12.55 27.77
N LYS A 468 -41.10 -11.72 27.32
CA LYS A 468 -40.84 -10.72 26.27
C LYS A 468 -39.71 -9.76 26.69
N ASP A 469 -39.57 -9.51 27.99
CA ASP A 469 -38.53 -8.64 28.54
C ASP A 469 -37.14 -9.30 28.49
N THR A 470 -37.04 -10.61 28.74
CA THR A 470 -35.78 -11.36 28.60
C THR A 470 -35.24 -11.30 27.17
N HIS A 471 -36.12 -11.48 26.18
CA HIS A 471 -35.75 -11.34 24.76
C HIS A 471 -35.31 -9.93 24.42
N ARG A 472 -36.04 -8.91 24.88
CA ARG A 472 -35.69 -7.50 24.65
C ARG A 472 -34.31 -7.15 25.22
N ARG A 473 -34.00 -7.63 26.44
CA ARG A 473 -32.69 -7.44 27.09
C ARG A 473 -31.57 -8.12 26.30
N LEU A 474 -31.78 -9.38 25.89
CA LEU A 474 -30.80 -10.09 25.08
C LEU A 474 -30.52 -9.39 23.74
N THR A 475 -31.56 -8.94 23.03
CA THR A 475 -31.40 -8.24 21.75
C THR A 475 -30.63 -6.93 21.89
N LEU A 476 -30.70 -6.26 23.04
CA LEU A 476 -29.95 -5.02 23.31
C LEU A 476 -28.50 -5.30 23.76
N ILE A 477 -28.29 -6.26 24.66
CA ILE A 477 -26.96 -6.56 25.23
C ILE A 477 -26.06 -7.26 24.21
N PHE A 478 -26.61 -8.13 23.34
CA PHE A 478 -25.81 -8.92 22.42
C PHE A 478 -25.00 -8.08 21.40
N PRO A 479 -25.58 -7.07 20.71
CA PRO A 479 -24.78 -6.17 19.87
C PRO A 479 -23.74 -5.36 20.66
N ILE A 480 -24.01 -5.01 21.92
CA ILE A 480 -23.05 -4.32 22.80
C ILE A 480 -21.87 -5.24 23.10
N VAL A 481 -22.11 -6.53 23.36
CA VAL A 481 -21.04 -7.54 23.52
C VAL A 481 -20.15 -7.59 22.27
N LEU A 482 -20.75 -7.64 21.08
CA LEU A 482 -19.99 -7.65 19.82
C LEU A 482 -19.14 -6.38 19.64
N LEU A 483 -19.69 -5.21 19.99
CA LEU A 483 -19.00 -3.93 19.92
C LEU A 483 -17.86 -3.80 20.94
N VAL A 484 -18.05 -4.27 22.17
CA VAL A 484 -16.99 -4.26 23.19
C VAL A 484 -15.88 -5.25 22.82
N ASN A 485 -16.23 -6.42 22.27
CA ASN A 485 -15.25 -7.40 21.81
C ASN A 485 -14.42 -6.89 20.63
N SER A 486 -15.03 -6.15 19.71
CA SER A 486 -14.27 -5.51 18.63
C SER A 486 -13.32 -4.42 19.16
N GLN A 487 -13.72 -3.68 20.21
CA GLN A 487 -12.84 -2.72 20.87
C GLN A 487 -11.61 -3.38 21.52
N ILE A 488 -11.74 -4.60 22.06
CA ILE A 488 -10.59 -5.38 22.57
C ILE A 488 -9.61 -5.67 21.44
N LEU A 489 -10.11 -6.13 20.28
CA LEU A 489 -9.27 -6.43 19.11
C LEU A 489 -8.53 -5.19 18.61
N LEU A 490 -9.23 -4.04 18.53
CA LEU A 490 -8.65 -2.75 18.14
C LEU A 490 -7.61 -2.24 19.16
N SER A 491 -7.77 -2.58 20.43
CA SER A 491 -6.90 -2.15 21.54
C SER A 491 -5.86 -3.21 21.92
N PHE A 492 -5.64 -4.23 21.09
CA PHE A 492 -4.73 -5.33 21.41
C PHE A 492 -3.26 -4.88 21.45
N GLY A 493 -2.87 -3.88 20.64
CA GLY A 493 -1.50 -3.34 20.63
C GLY A 493 -1.00 -2.87 22.00
N PRO A 494 -1.71 -1.94 22.68
CA PRO A 494 -1.39 -1.52 24.05
C PRO A 494 -1.27 -2.69 25.04
N PHE A 495 -2.12 -3.71 24.93
CA PHE A 495 -2.06 -4.89 25.79
C PHE A 495 -0.76 -5.67 25.61
N VAL A 496 -0.33 -5.93 24.37
CA VAL A 496 0.94 -6.62 24.07
C VAL A 496 2.14 -5.86 24.65
N ILE A 497 2.13 -4.52 24.54
CA ILE A 497 3.20 -3.68 25.09
C ILE A 497 3.21 -3.76 26.62
N TRP A 498 2.04 -3.68 27.25
CA TRP A 498 1.91 -3.79 28.70
C TRP A 498 2.39 -5.15 29.24
N VAL A 499 2.00 -6.26 28.58
CA VAL A 499 2.47 -7.60 28.94
C VAL A 499 3.99 -7.71 28.81
N LYS A 500 4.57 -7.17 27.73
CA LYS A 500 6.03 -7.16 27.52
C LYS A 500 6.74 -6.37 28.61
N ASN A 501 6.21 -5.21 28.99
CA ASN A 501 6.78 -4.38 30.06
C ASN A 501 6.72 -5.10 31.40
N GLY A 502 5.57 -5.69 31.76
CA GLY A 502 5.42 -6.46 33.01
C GLY A 502 6.36 -7.66 33.08
N ALA A 503 6.53 -8.38 31.96
CA ALA A 503 7.48 -9.50 31.88
C ALA A 503 8.94 -9.06 32.03
N TYR A 504 9.30 -7.87 31.51
CA TYR A 504 10.66 -7.35 31.59
C TYR A 504 11.00 -6.75 32.96
N THR A 505 10.07 -5.99 33.57
CA THR A 505 10.31 -5.29 34.85
C THR A 505 9.96 -6.13 36.07
N GLY A 506 9.22 -7.25 35.90
CA GLY A 506 8.64 -8.02 36.99
C GLY A 506 7.44 -7.34 37.67
N ASN A 507 7.13 -6.10 37.31
CA ASN A 507 6.07 -5.29 37.91
C ASN A 507 4.84 -5.24 37.01
N TRP A 508 3.93 -6.19 37.21
CA TRP A 508 2.65 -6.26 36.49
C TRP A 508 1.69 -5.11 36.80
N PHE A 509 1.89 -4.38 37.91
CA PHE A 509 1.07 -3.22 38.29
C PHE A 509 1.62 -1.88 37.76
N GLN A 510 2.54 -1.91 36.82
CA GLN A 510 3.03 -0.68 36.20
C GLN A 510 1.99 -0.17 35.19
N GLN A 511 1.61 1.10 35.34
CA GLN A 511 0.72 1.79 34.41
C GLN A 511 1.41 1.98 33.05
N LEU A 512 0.70 1.67 31.96
CA LEU A 512 1.15 2.02 30.62
C LEU A 512 0.95 3.53 30.38
N SER A 513 2.04 4.27 30.11
CA SER A 513 2.01 5.72 29.85
C SER A 513 2.92 6.08 28.68
N PRO A 514 2.40 6.69 27.60
CA PRO A 514 0.99 6.97 27.32
C PRO A 514 0.23 5.72 26.86
N ASP A 515 -1.01 5.53 27.34
CA ASP A 515 -1.93 4.48 26.87
C ASP A 515 -3.10 5.10 26.07
N PRO A 516 -3.16 4.90 24.73
CA PRO A 516 -4.22 5.45 23.91
C PRO A 516 -5.59 4.80 24.15
N SER A 517 -5.66 3.59 24.73
CA SER A 517 -6.94 2.91 24.99
C SER A 517 -7.56 3.28 26.33
N ARG A 518 -6.80 3.92 27.23
CA ARG A 518 -7.21 4.19 28.63
C ARG A 518 -8.50 4.99 28.76
N LEU A 519 -8.59 6.14 28.09
CA LEU A 519 -9.76 7.01 28.20
C LEU A 519 -11.01 6.38 27.51
N PRO A 520 -10.91 5.83 26.28
CA PRO A 520 -12.00 5.06 25.68
C PRO A 520 -12.44 3.86 26.52
N ALA A 521 -11.50 3.14 27.14
CA ALA A 521 -11.77 2.01 28.02
C ALA A 521 -12.54 2.43 29.27
N LEU A 522 -12.10 3.50 29.93
CA LEU A 522 -12.74 4.00 31.15
C LEU A 522 -14.19 4.43 30.88
N VAL A 523 -14.42 5.21 29.82
CA VAL A 523 -15.78 5.61 29.41
C VAL A 523 -16.64 4.40 29.13
N CYS A 524 -16.12 3.44 28.35
CA CYS A 524 -16.84 2.21 28.01
C CYS A 524 -17.17 1.36 29.26
N CYS A 525 -16.21 1.19 30.17
CA CYS A 525 -16.42 0.44 31.41
C CYS A 525 -17.50 1.08 32.29
N VAL A 526 -17.44 2.40 32.51
CA VAL A 526 -18.46 3.13 33.30
C VAL A 526 -19.83 2.99 32.65
N CYS A 527 -19.94 3.22 31.34
CA CYS A 527 -21.22 3.17 30.64
C CYS A 527 -21.83 1.75 30.63
N VAL A 528 -21.02 0.72 30.40
CA VAL A 528 -21.49 -0.67 30.42
C VAL A 528 -21.85 -1.11 31.83
N CYS A 529 -21.09 -0.71 32.86
CA CYS A 529 -21.47 -0.97 34.25
C CYS A 529 -22.82 -0.34 34.60
N LEU A 530 -23.06 0.90 34.17
CA LEU A 530 -24.36 1.55 34.35
C LEU A 530 -25.48 0.79 33.65
N LEU A 531 -25.25 0.32 32.41
CA LEU A 531 -26.22 -0.50 31.69
C LEU A 531 -26.51 -1.83 32.40
N LEU A 532 -25.49 -2.49 32.94
CA LEU A 532 -25.64 -3.75 33.69
C LEU A 532 -26.35 -3.56 35.04
N TYR A 533 -26.17 -2.41 35.70
CA TYR A 533 -26.76 -2.10 37.01
C TYR A 533 -28.19 -1.58 36.88
N ALA A 534 -28.46 -0.70 35.92
CA ALA A 534 -29.77 -0.08 35.68
C ALA A 534 -30.65 -0.89 34.71
N ASP A 535 -30.53 -2.21 34.74
CA ASP A 535 -31.14 -3.16 33.79
C ASP A 535 -32.68 -3.15 33.81
N ASP A 536 -33.28 -2.59 34.86
CA ASP A 536 -34.74 -2.50 35.05
C ASP A 536 -35.34 -1.16 34.56
N ILE A 537 -34.50 -0.19 34.19
CA ILE A 537 -34.97 1.13 33.74
C ILE A 537 -35.19 1.11 32.22
N ILE A 538 -36.46 1.14 31.83
CA ILE A 538 -36.85 1.17 30.41
C ILE A 538 -36.78 2.63 29.91
N PRO A 539 -35.97 2.93 28.87
CA PRO A 539 -35.92 4.27 28.31
C PRO A 539 -37.24 4.63 27.63
N THR A 540 -37.60 5.92 27.68
CA THR A 540 -38.79 6.43 26.98
C THR A 540 -38.64 6.30 25.46
N GLN A 541 -39.77 6.23 24.74
CA GLN A 541 -39.80 6.15 23.28
C GLN A 541 -38.98 7.26 22.60
N VAL A 542 -39.04 8.49 23.11
CA VAL A 542 -38.29 9.63 22.57
C VAL A 542 -36.79 9.48 22.84
N GLN A 543 -36.38 9.10 24.05
CA GLN A 543 -34.97 8.89 24.38
C GLN A 543 -34.35 7.74 23.56
N GLY A 544 -35.10 6.65 23.36
CA GLY A 544 -34.68 5.55 22.50
C GLY A 544 -34.51 5.97 21.04
N ALA A 545 -35.47 6.73 20.50
CA ALA A 545 -35.38 7.24 19.13
C ALA A 545 -34.17 8.17 18.95
N VAL A 546 -33.96 9.13 19.86
CA VAL A 546 -32.84 10.08 19.80
C VAL A 546 -31.49 9.37 19.90
N SER A 547 -31.31 8.48 20.87
CA SER A 547 -30.07 7.69 21.01
C SER A 547 -29.81 6.82 19.77
N GLY A 548 -30.82 6.16 19.24
CA GLY A 548 -30.72 5.38 18.00
C GLY A 548 -30.28 6.21 16.79
N TRP A 549 -30.79 7.44 16.63
CA TRP A 549 -30.39 8.36 15.57
C TRP A 549 -28.97 8.90 15.74
N LEU A 550 -28.57 9.26 16.96
CA LEU A 550 -27.21 9.69 17.26
C LEU A 550 -26.20 8.59 16.92
N ILE A 551 -26.53 7.33 17.18
CA ILE A 551 -25.67 6.19 16.79
C ILE A 551 -25.58 6.03 15.27
N ARG A 552 -26.66 6.28 14.50
CA ARG A 552 -26.57 6.28 13.01
C ARG A 552 -25.67 7.40 12.50
N LEU A 553 -25.81 8.60 13.06
CA LEU A 553 -24.94 9.72 12.72
C LEU A 553 -23.48 9.35 13.01
N LEU A 554 -23.22 8.75 14.17
CA LEU A 554 -21.89 8.29 14.54
C LEU A 554 -21.36 7.18 13.63
N ALA A 555 -22.22 6.29 13.11
CA ALA A 555 -21.82 5.30 12.12
C ALA A 555 -21.37 5.95 10.80
N VAL A 556 -22.04 7.00 10.34
CA VAL A 556 -21.62 7.77 9.15
C VAL A 556 -20.29 8.48 9.41
N VAL A 557 -20.14 9.15 10.56
CA VAL A 557 -18.89 9.81 10.98
C VAL A 557 -17.75 8.79 11.08
N THR A 558 -18.02 7.59 11.58
CA THR A 558 -17.04 6.50 11.67
C THR A 558 -16.51 6.18 10.28
N VAL A 559 -17.37 5.96 9.28
CA VAL A 559 -16.91 5.66 7.91
C VAL A 559 -16.09 6.80 7.32
N LEU A 560 -16.46 8.07 7.54
CA LEU A 560 -15.75 9.22 6.95
C LEU A 560 -14.37 9.50 7.56
N TYR A 561 -14.18 9.22 8.85
CA TYR A 561 -12.98 9.65 9.58
C TYR A 561 -12.12 8.51 10.14
N SER A 562 -12.40 7.25 9.79
CA SER A 562 -11.62 6.10 10.25
C SER A 562 -11.10 5.20 9.14
N MET A 563 -11.15 5.65 7.87
CA MET A 563 -10.61 4.85 6.76
C MET A 563 -9.09 4.82 6.78
N GLU A 564 -8.45 5.92 7.17
CA GLU A 564 -6.99 5.99 7.31
C GLU A 564 -6.53 5.71 8.74
N SER A 565 -7.35 6.11 9.70
CA SER A 565 -6.97 6.21 11.10
C SER A 565 -7.81 5.31 12.01
N VAL A 566 -7.37 4.06 12.13
CA VAL A 566 -8.02 3.04 12.98
C VAL A 566 -7.98 3.42 14.47
N TYR A 567 -7.03 4.25 14.91
CA TYR A 567 -6.90 4.68 16.31
C TYR A 567 -8.09 5.51 16.81
N ARG A 568 -8.90 6.09 15.92
CA ARG A 568 -10.12 6.83 16.28
C ARG A 568 -11.27 5.89 16.64
N LEU A 569 -11.26 4.64 16.17
CA LEU A 569 -12.37 3.70 16.36
C LEU A 569 -12.72 3.42 17.83
N PRO A 570 -11.76 3.18 18.75
CA PRO A 570 -12.08 3.02 20.17
C PRO A 570 -12.81 4.22 20.77
N THR A 571 -12.53 5.43 20.29
CA THR A 571 -13.24 6.64 20.77
C THR A 571 -14.69 6.66 20.30
N PHE A 572 -14.97 6.24 19.05
CA PHE A 572 -16.34 6.13 18.53
C PHE A 572 -17.13 4.99 19.20
N THR A 573 -16.49 3.86 19.52
CA THR A 573 -17.16 2.80 20.29
C THR A 573 -17.47 3.25 21.72
N ALA A 574 -16.54 3.97 22.36
CA ALA A 574 -16.78 4.56 23.69
C ALA A 574 -17.92 5.60 23.66
N LEU A 575 -17.95 6.50 22.66
CA LEU A 575 -19.03 7.46 22.50
C LEU A 575 -20.38 6.76 22.26
N THR A 576 -20.39 5.65 21.52
CA THR A 576 -21.59 4.83 21.34
C THR A 576 -22.09 4.28 22.68
N SER A 577 -21.19 3.75 23.51
CA SER A 577 -21.55 3.25 24.85
C SER A 577 -22.13 4.34 25.75
N LEU A 578 -21.65 5.58 25.61
CA LEU A 578 -22.18 6.73 26.32
C LEU A 578 -23.59 7.09 25.83
N ILE A 579 -23.81 7.12 24.51
CA ILE A 579 -25.11 7.41 23.91
C ILE A 579 -26.15 6.34 24.30
N THR A 580 -25.75 5.06 24.39
CA THR A 580 -26.66 4.00 24.84
C THR A 580 -26.94 4.04 26.34
N ALA A 581 -25.97 4.43 27.16
CA ALA A 581 -26.14 4.54 28.61
C ALA A 581 -26.91 5.81 29.04
N ALA A 582 -26.81 6.92 28.29
CA ALA A 582 -27.40 8.20 28.69
C ALA A 582 -28.91 8.16 29.03
N PRO A 583 -29.79 7.46 28.28
CA PRO A 583 -31.20 7.31 28.65
C PRO A 583 -31.41 6.64 30.02
N THR A 584 -30.57 5.64 30.36
CA THR A 584 -30.68 4.93 31.64
C THR A 584 -30.27 5.81 32.82
N VAL A 585 -29.24 6.65 32.64
CA VAL A 585 -28.81 7.63 33.64
C VAL A 585 -29.90 8.67 33.89
N LEU A 586 -30.51 9.21 32.83
CA LEU A 586 -31.61 10.17 32.96
C LEU A 586 -32.82 9.55 33.68
N GLY A 587 -33.12 8.27 33.42
CA GLY A 587 -34.16 7.53 34.13
C GLY A 587 -33.86 7.36 35.62
N LEU A 588 -32.61 7.03 35.96
CA LEU A 588 -32.16 6.84 37.34
C LEU A 588 -32.22 8.16 38.15
N VAL A 589 -31.76 9.27 37.55
CA VAL A 589 -31.83 10.60 38.16
C VAL A 589 -33.28 11.01 38.41
N SER A 590 -34.18 10.76 37.45
CA SER A 590 -35.61 11.04 37.61
C SER A 590 -36.24 10.23 38.76
N GLN A 591 -35.88 8.96 38.90
CA GLN A 591 -36.35 8.13 40.02
C GLN A 591 -35.83 8.63 41.38
N LEU A 592 -34.56 9.02 41.47
CA LEU A 592 -33.95 9.58 42.69
C LEU A 592 -34.61 10.90 43.10
N MET A 593 -34.84 11.81 42.15
CA MET A 593 -35.55 13.07 42.41
C MET A 593 -36.98 12.85 42.90
N ASN A 594 -37.68 11.86 42.34
CA ASN A 594 -39.05 11.53 42.76
C ASN A 594 -39.09 10.85 44.14
N THR A 595 -38.08 10.09 44.52
CA THR A 595 -37.98 9.48 45.86
C THR A 595 -37.68 10.53 46.93
N ASP A 596 -36.83 11.51 46.64
CA ASP A 596 -36.58 12.64 47.54
C ASP A 596 -37.81 13.54 47.73
N ARG A 597 -38.63 13.70 46.68
CA ARG A 597 -39.88 14.45 46.78
C ARG A 597 -40.90 13.75 47.68
N ARG A 598 -41.05 12.42 47.56
CA ARG A 598 -41.91 11.61 48.43
C ARG A 598 -41.44 11.48 49.88
N LYS A 599 -40.16 11.77 50.17
CA LYS A 599 -39.64 11.82 51.55
C LYS A 599 -39.86 13.19 52.21
N LYS A 600 -40.20 14.21 51.43
CA LYS A 600 -40.45 15.59 51.89
C LYS A 600 -41.94 15.92 52.02
N GLU A 601 -42.80 15.17 51.36
CA GLU A 601 -44.24 15.06 51.63
C GLU A 601 -44.48 14.05 52.76
#